data_AF-A0AAE2C6C2-F1
#
_entry.id   AF-A0AAE2C6C2-F1
#
_cell.length_a   1.000
_cell.length_b   1.000
_cell.length_c   1.000
_cell.angle_alpha   90.00
_cell.angle_beta   90.00
_cell.angle_gamma   90.00
#
_symmetry.space_group_name_H-M   'P 1'
#
loop_
_entity.id
_entity.type
_entity.pdbx_description
1 polymer ?
#
loop_
_entity_poly.entity_id
_entity_poly.type
_entity_poly.pdbx_seq_one_letter_code
_entity_poly.pdbx_strand_id
1 'polypeptide(L)'
;MGIWACLGVISPFPYYYFLWNNPQSWVDLCGRGRDPCRVMALVSHFLKLVQFIALFSVSTLSWPPPLYFWPLFLFGQFLNFRSGALLLLLYLCGCLWEYGIYLPFPLQLMDGHDLKMLFLCLWDHWNDPVFVERVRLKSMSAMEKLFTNLRKGAQLLLGESGTYYGVRFGKNIPWVTEFPFGVISDPQYVGSITSLLACLHWVPLLYIIFWVLGYVFMMKVESKEDPSTRAKPLS
;
A
#
# COMPACT_ATOMS: atom_id res chain seq x y z
N MET A 1 2.61 23.27 -8.34
CA MET A 1 2.26 22.02 -7.64
C MET A 1 2.86 20.77 -8.30
N GLY A 2 2.85 20.63 -9.64
CA GLY A 2 3.25 19.37 -10.28
C GLY A 2 4.69 18.88 -10.05
N ILE A 3 5.70 19.76 -10.09
CA ILE A 3 7.10 19.36 -9.87
C ILE A 3 7.31 18.82 -8.46
N TRP A 4 6.73 19.47 -7.44
CA TRP A 4 6.80 19.00 -6.05
C TRP A 4 6.14 17.63 -5.86
N ALA A 5 5.02 17.40 -6.54
CA ALA A 5 4.39 16.09 -6.55
C ALA A 5 5.26 15.03 -7.22
N CYS A 6 5.95 15.34 -8.33
CA CYS A 6 6.94 14.44 -8.93
C CYS A 6 8.08 14.10 -7.96
N LEU A 7 8.65 15.11 -7.29
CA LEU A 7 9.72 14.90 -6.32
C LEU A 7 9.26 14.03 -5.14
N GLY A 8 8.05 14.27 -4.63
CA GLY A 8 7.47 13.44 -3.58
C GLY A 8 7.18 12.01 -4.04
N VAL A 9 6.67 11.82 -5.25
CA VAL A 9 6.43 10.49 -5.84
C VAL A 9 7.75 9.71 -6.03
N ILE A 10 8.86 10.39 -6.32
CA ILE A 10 10.16 9.71 -6.55
C ILE A 10 10.94 9.51 -5.25
N SER A 11 10.64 10.24 -4.17
CA SER A 11 11.49 10.31 -2.97
C SER A 11 11.90 8.97 -2.34
N PRO A 12 11.10 7.89 -2.36
CA PRO A 12 11.53 6.63 -1.75
C PRO A 12 12.62 5.91 -2.55
N PHE A 13 12.68 6.09 -3.88
CA PHE A 13 13.59 5.30 -4.74
C PHE A 13 15.07 5.62 -4.53
N PRO A 14 15.50 6.90 -4.43
CA PRO A 14 16.89 7.21 -4.07
C PRO A 14 17.30 6.62 -2.72
N TYR A 15 16.38 6.63 -1.74
CA TYR A 15 16.62 6.02 -0.44
C TYR A 15 16.80 4.51 -0.53
N TYR A 16 15.90 3.80 -1.21
CA TYR A 16 16.04 2.36 -1.42
C TYR A 16 17.29 2.00 -2.20
N TYR A 17 17.63 2.77 -3.23
CA TYR A 17 18.86 2.59 -3.99
C TYR A 17 20.11 2.75 -3.10
N PHE A 18 20.13 3.77 -2.23
CA PHE A 18 21.24 3.96 -1.29
C PHE A 18 21.38 2.76 -0.33
N LEU A 19 20.28 2.33 0.29
CA LEU A 19 20.27 1.17 1.20
C LEU A 19 20.74 -0.11 0.52
N TRP A 20 20.29 -0.32 -0.71
CA TRP A 20 20.64 -1.52 -1.47
C TRP A 20 22.13 -1.58 -1.78
N ASN A 21 22.72 -0.48 -2.24
CA ASN A 21 24.12 -0.44 -2.67
C ASN A 21 25.11 -0.17 -1.53
N ASN A 22 24.68 0.46 -0.43
CA ASN A 22 25.53 0.82 0.70
C ASN A 22 24.94 0.32 2.04
N PRO A 23 24.65 -0.99 2.17
CA PRO A 23 23.99 -1.50 3.36
C PRO A 23 24.86 -1.34 4.61
N GLN A 24 26.20 -1.45 4.49
CA GLN A 24 27.10 -1.24 5.62
C GLN A 24 27.03 0.19 6.15
N SER A 25 27.07 1.19 5.26
CA SER A 25 26.93 2.59 5.65
C SER A 25 25.62 2.85 6.38
N TRP A 26 24.53 2.20 6.00
CA TRP A 26 23.26 2.28 6.73
C TRP A 26 23.32 1.66 8.12
N VAL A 27 23.92 0.46 8.24
CA VAL A 27 24.12 -0.22 9.52
C VAL A 27 24.97 0.65 10.45
N ASP A 28 26.06 1.22 9.95
CA ASP A 28 26.95 2.10 10.70
C ASP A 28 26.24 3.38 11.15
N LEU A 29 25.41 3.98 10.29
CA LEU A 29 24.56 5.14 10.61
C LEU A 29 23.52 4.85 11.69
N CYS A 30 22.96 3.63 11.72
CA CYS A 30 22.03 3.22 12.78
C CYS A 30 22.71 3.13 14.16
N GLY A 31 24.02 2.86 14.18
CA GLY A 31 24.81 2.73 15.40
C GLY A 31 24.56 1.42 16.16
N ARG A 32 25.28 1.24 17.27
CA ARG A 32 25.17 0.02 18.10
C ARG A 32 23.84 -0.03 18.85
N GLY A 33 23.24 -1.22 18.92
CA GLY A 33 22.04 -1.49 19.71
C GLY A 33 20.69 -1.13 19.07
N ARG A 34 20.68 -0.62 17.83
CA ARG A 34 19.45 -0.37 17.05
C ARG A 34 19.35 -1.38 15.91
N ASP A 35 18.17 -1.93 15.68
CA ASP A 35 17.93 -2.82 14.54
C ASP A 35 17.82 -2.00 13.24
N PRO A 36 18.76 -2.16 12.27
CA PRO A 36 18.74 -1.43 11.02
C PRO A 36 17.46 -1.65 10.19
N CYS A 37 16.83 -2.84 10.30
CA CYS A 37 15.56 -3.15 9.64
C CYS A 37 14.44 -2.25 10.17
N ARG A 38 14.39 -2.05 11.48
CA ARG A 38 13.34 -1.26 12.14
C ARG A 38 13.48 0.22 11.86
N VAL A 39 14.71 0.74 11.88
CA VAL A 39 14.98 2.14 11.51
C VAL A 39 14.66 2.36 10.04
N MET A 40 15.04 1.43 9.16
CA MET A 40 14.68 1.47 7.75
C MET A 40 13.16 1.48 7.55
N ALA A 41 12.44 0.62 8.28
CA ALA A 41 11.00 0.57 8.20
C ALA A 41 10.39 1.94 8.54
N LEU A 42 10.80 2.57 9.64
CA LEU A 42 10.28 3.89 10.03
C LEU A 42 10.51 4.97 8.96
N VAL A 43 11.73 5.07 8.42
CA VAL A 43 12.06 6.04 7.36
C VAL A 43 11.28 5.72 6.09
N SER A 44 11.14 4.44 5.74
CA SER A 44 10.35 4.00 4.59
C SER A 44 8.87 4.38 4.74
N HIS A 45 8.26 4.21 5.91
CA HIS A 45 6.88 4.63 6.15
C HIS A 45 6.71 6.14 6.00
N PHE A 46 7.66 6.92 6.53
CA PHE A 46 7.65 8.38 6.36
C PHE A 46 7.76 8.79 4.89
N LEU A 47 8.70 8.21 4.14
CA LEU A 47 8.86 8.48 2.71
C LEU A 47 7.62 8.04 1.91
N LYS A 48 7.01 6.90 2.26
CA LYS A 48 5.73 6.45 1.66
C LYS A 48 4.58 7.40 1.97
N LEU A 49 4.53 7.99 3.16
CA LEU A 49 3.54 9.02 3.50
C LEU A 49 3.73 10.27 2.64
N VAL A 50 4.98 10.74 2.47
CA VAL A 50 5.30 11.85 1.56
C VAL A 50 4.91 11.51 0.11
N GLN A 51 5.26 10.30 -0.35
CA GLN A 51 4.91 9.78 -1.67
C GLN A 51 3.40 9.79 -1.90
N PHE A 52 2.62 9.41 -0.89
CA PHE A 52 1.17 9.41 -0.92
C PHE A 52 0.59 10.84 -0.94
N ILE A 53 1.03 11.72 -0.04
CA ILE A 53 0.55 13.12 0.01
C ILE A 53 0.82 13.81 -1.33
N ALA A 54 1.99 13.57 -1.92
CA ALA A 54 2.34 14.07 -3.24
C ALA A 54 1.36 13.58 -4.32
N LEU A 55 1.06 12.28 -4.37
CA LEU A 55 0.11 11.71 -5.32
C LEU A 55 -1.32 12.25 -5.11
N PHE A 56 -1.76 12.31 -3.85
CA PHE A 56 -3.09 12.81 -3.48
C PHE A 56 -3.27 14.27 -3.86
N SER A 57 -2.24 15.11 -3.68
CA SER A 57 -2.27 16.54 -4.02
C SER A 57 -2.54 16.85 -5.49
N VAL A 58 -2.35 15.86 -6.37
CA VAL A 58 -2.57 15.96 -7.82
C VAL A 58 -3.70 15.06 -8.31
N SER A 59 -4.41 14.38 -7.42
CA SER A 59 -5.49 13.46 -7.76
C SER A 59 -6.85 14.17 -7.83
N THR A 60 -7.68 13.78 -8.79
CA THR A 60 -9.08 14.20 -8.92
C THR A 60 -9.98 13.04 -8.55
N LEU A 61 -10.41 13.00 -7.29
CA LEU A 61 -11.25 11.91 -6.78
C LEU A 61 -12.68 12.07 -7.28
N SER A 62 -13.23 11.00 -7.83
CA SER A 62 -14.57 10.91 -8.39
C SER A 62 -15.20 9.59 -8.00
N TRP A 63 -16.53 9.59 -7.83
CA TRP A 63 -17.30 8.39 -7.56
C TRP A 63 -18.47 8.26 -8.56
N PRO A 64 -18.80 7.03 -9.03
CA PRO A 64 -18.14 5.75 -8.74
C PRO A 64 -16.79 5.59 -9.45
N PRO A 65 -15.85 4.79 -8.89
CA PRO A 65 -14.69 4.36 -9.64
C PRO A 65 -15.14 3.53 -10.85
N PRO A 66 -14.34 3.51 -11.93
CA PRO A 66 -14.64 2.68 -13.08
C PRO A 66 -14.61 1.19 -12.73
N LEU A 67 -15.37 0.37 -13.45
CA LEU A 67 -15.51 -1.07 -13.15
C LEU A 67 -14.16 -1.83 -13.11
N TYR A 68 -13.17 -1.39 -13.90
CA TYR A 68 -11.84 -2.01 -13.90
C TYR A 68 -11.05 -1.76 -12.61
N PHE A 69 -11.42 -0.76 -11.81
CA PHE A 69 -10.73 -0.40 -10.56
C PHE A 69 -10.71 -1.58 -9.59
N TRP A 70 -11.89 -2.17 -9.34
CA TRP A 70 -12.07 -3.22 -8.34
C TRP A 70 -11.22 -4.46 -8.59
N PRO A 71 -11.25 -5.12 -9.77
CA PRO A 71 -10.43 -6.30 -10.01
C PRO A 71 -8.93 -5.99 -9.97
N LEU A 72 -8.49 -4.87 -10.54
CA LEU A 72 -7.07 -4.49 -10.54
C LEU A 72 -6.56 -4.16 -9.14
N PHE A 73 -7.33 -3.38 -8.38
CA PHE A 73 -6.97 -3.00 -7.03
C PHE A 73 -6.94 -4.21 -6.11
N LEU A 74 -7.96 -5.07 -6.13
CA LEU A 74 -8.02 -6.28 -5.32
C LEU A 74 -6.89 -7.25 -5.64
N PHE A 75 -6.60 -7.48 -6.93
CA PHE A 75 -5.48 -8.33 -7.34
C PHE A 75 -4.14 -7.76 -6.88
N GLY A 76 -3.94 -6.44 -7.05
CA GLY A 76 -2.73 -5.76 -6.59
C GLY A 76 -2.53 -5.87 -5.07
N GLN A 77 -3.60 -5.67 -4.29
CA GLN A 77 -3.56 -5.81 -2.84
C GLN A 77 -3.34 -7.26 -2.39
N PHE A 78 -3.90 -8.23 -3.12
CA PHE A 78 -3.69 -9.65 -2.83
C PHE A 78 -2.20 -10.04 -2.95
N LEU A 79 -1.51 -9.57 -4.00
CA LEU A 79 -0.07 -9.81 -4.16
C LEU A 79 0.77 -9.11 -3.09
N ASN A 80 0.42 -7.86 -2.77
CA ASN A 80 1.04 -7.06 -1.71
C ASN A 80 0.91 -7.72 -0.32
N PHE A 81 -0.27 -8.23 0.00
CA PHE A 81 -0.52 -8.94 1.25
C PHE A 81 0.34 -10.19 1.38
N ARG A 82 0.37 -11.03 0.34
CA ARG A 82 1.12 -12.28 0.35
C ARG A 82 2.64 -12.08 0.34
N SER A 83 3.12 -10.96 -0.19
CA SER A 83 4.54 -10.60 -0.20
C SER A 83 5.01 -9.89 1.08
N GLY A 84 4.10 -9.60 2.02
CA GLY A 84 4.42 -8.82 3.21
C GLY A 84 4.56 -7.31 2.96
N ALA A 85 4.30 -6.85 1.74
CA ALA A 85 4.34 -5.45 1.34
C ALA A 85 2.93 -4.82 1.46
N LEU A 86 2.44 -4.57 2.68
CA LEU A 86 1.13 -3.91 2.83
C LEU A 86 1.22 -2.46 2.32
N LEU A 87 0.51 -2.16 1.24
CA LEU A 87 0.44 -0.82 0.69
C LEU A 87 -0.47 0.05 1.59
N LEU A 88 0.04 1.20 2.02
CA LEU A 88 -0.72 2.23 2.77
C LEU A 88 -2.02 2.67 2.04
N LEU A 89 -2.14 2.36 0.74
CA LEU A 89 -3.34 2.60 -0.06
C LEU A 89 -4.59 1.90 0.49
N LEU A 90 -4.48 0.75 1.17
CA LEU A 90 -5.64 0.12 1.83
C LEU A 90 -6.18 0.98 2.98
N TYR A 91 -5.29 1.64 3.74
CA TYR A 91 -5.67 2.53 4.83
C TYR A 91 -6.52 3.69 4.30
N LEU A 92 -6.14 4.24 3.14
CA LEU A 92 -6.80 5.41 2.56
C LEU A 92 -7.92 5.07 1.58
N CYS A 93 -7.93 3.91 0.91
CA CYS A 93 -9.12 3.41 0.22
C CYS A 93 -10.21 3.05 1.23
N GLY A 94 -9.86 2.59 2.43
CA GLY A 94 -10.76 2.50 3.58
C GLY A 94 -11.26 3.87 4.02
N CYS A 95 -10.40 4.88 4.13
CA CYS A 95 -10.84 6.26 4.41
C CYS A 95 -11.69 6.86 3.27
N LEU A 96 -11.38 6.58 1.99
CA LEU A 96 -12.14 7.07 0.83
C LEU A 96 -13.49 6.38 0.71
N TRP A 97 -13.57 5.09 1.06
CA TRP A 97 -14.83 4.36 1.27
C TRP A 97 -15.67 5.01 2.38
N GLU A 98 -15.03 5.54 3.43
CA GLU A 98 -15.72 6.28 4.50
C GLU A 98 -16.18 7.70 4.09
N TYR A 99 -15.53 8.34 3.11
CA TYR A 99 -15.94 9.67 2.62
C TYR A 99 -16.93 9.66 1.45
N GLY A 100 -17.32 8.47 0.96
CA GLY A 100 -18.35 8.36 -0.06
C GLY A 100 -18.64 6.92 -0.49
N ILE A 101 -19.89 6.51 -0.22
CA ILE A 101 -20.61 5.36 -0.77
C ILE A 101 -20.46 4.03 -0.02
N TYR A 102 -21.35 3.88 0.96
CA TYR A 102 -22.00 2.60 1.22
C TYR A 102 -23.25 2.52 0.34
N LEU A 103 -23.24 1.66 -0.68
CA LEU A 103 -24.49 1.13 -1.22
C LEU A 103 -24.42 -0.40 -1.12
N PRO A 104 -25.26 -1.06 -0.31
CA PRO A 104 -25.35 -2.51 -0.32
C PRO A 104 -26.32 -2.97 -1.42
N PHE A 105 -25.79 -3.68 -2.41
CA PHE A 105 -26.47 -4.78 -3.15
C PHE A 105 -27.73 -4.45 -4.00
N PRO A 106 -28.22 -5.36 -4.86
CA PRO A 106 -28.44 -5.11 -6.28
C PRO A 106 -29.90 -4.72 -6.58
N LEU A 107 -30.06 -3.56 -7.17
CA LEU A 107 -31.34 -2.98 -7.54
C LEU A 107 -31.79 -3.52 -8.91
N GLN A 108 -32.26 -4.76 -8.96
CA GLN A 108 -32.76 -5.37 -10.20
C GLN A 108 -34.19 -5.93 -10.11
N LEU A 109 -34.94 -5.66 -9.03
CA LEU A 109 -36.27 -6.28 -8.83
C LEU A 109 -37.23 -5.48 -7.93
N MET A 110 -37.27 -4.15 -8.03
CA MET A 110 -38.25 -3.34 -7.29
C MET A 110 -38.90 -2.28 -8.17
N ASP A 111 -40.22 -2.17 -8.07
CA ASP A 111 -41.03 -1.27 -8.87
C ASP A 111 -40.89 0.18 -8.36
N GLY A 112 -41.09 1.17 -9.25
CA GLY A 112 -40.71 2.58 -9.02
C GLY A 112 -41.37 3.29 -7.83
N HIS A 113 -42.40 2.71 -7.21
CA HIS A 113 -43.05 3.25 -6.02
C HIS A 113 -42.33 2.86 -4.72
N ASP A 114 -41.86 1.61 -4.62
CA ASP A 114 -41.11 1.12 -3.46
C ASP A 114 -39.70 1.74 -3.38
N LEU A 115 -39.14 2.06 -4.55
CA LEU A 115 -37.88 2.79 -4.69
C LEU A 115 -37.93 4.17 -4.03
N LYS A 116 -39.04 4.89 -4.15
CA LYS A 116 -39.20 6.21 -3.51
C LYS A 116 -39.33 6.12 -2.00
N MET A 117 -40.08 5.14 -1.49
CA MET A 117 -40.24 4.92 -0.05
C MET A 117 -38.93 4.47 0.59
N LEU A 118 -38.20 3.56 -0.06
CA LEU A 118 -36.87 3.13 0.39
C LEU A 118 -35.87 4.30 0.34
N PHE A 119 -35.90 5.11 -0.72
CA PHE A 119 -35.02 6.28 -0.85
C PHE A 119 -35.31 7.33 0.24
N LEU A 120 -36.58 7.61 0.56
CA LEU A 120 -36.96 8.54 1.62
C LEU A 120 -36.59 8.01 3.01
N CYS A 121 -36.81 6.72 3.27
CA CYS A 121 -36.47 6.10 4.56
C CYS A 121 -34.95 6.03 4.78
N LEU A 122 -34.19 5.75 3.71
CA LEU A 122 -32.73 5.80 3.71
C LEU A 122 -32.20 7.23 3.80
N TRP A 123 -32.87 8.20 3.18
CA TRP A 123 -32.51 9.62 3.24
C TRP A 123 -32.69 10.20 4.65
N ASP A 124 -33.76 9.83 5.35
CA ASP A 124 -33.99 10.24 6.74
C ASP A 124 -33.00 9.57 7.71
N HIS A 125 -32.63 8.30 7.48
CA HIS A 125 -31.55 7.64 8.24
C HIS A 125 -30.16 8.20 7.91
N TRP A 126 -29.93 8.66 6.68
CA TRP A 126 -28.67 9.25 6.22
C TRP A 126 -28.44 10.66 6.81
N ASN A 127 -29.52 11.38 7.11
CA ASN A 127 -29.47 12.68 7.78
C ASN A 127 -29.46 12.57 9.32
N ASP A 128 -29.53 11.37 9.91
CA ASP A 128 -29.31 11.18 11.35
C ASP A 128 -27.80 11.15 11.65
N PRO A 129 -27.22 12.23 12.22
CA PRO A 129 -25.80 12.28 12.53
C PRO A 129 -25.37 11.17 13.50
N VAL A 130 -26.27 10.67 14.36
CA VAL A 130 -25.97 9.62 15.34
C VAL A 130 -25.92 8.23 14.69
N PHE A 131 -26.71 7.99 13.64
CA PHE A 131 -26.64 6.75 12.87
C PHE A 131 -25.35 6.68 12.03
N VAL A 132 -25.02 7.77 11.33
CA VAL A 132 -23.77 7.91 10.56
C VAL A 132 -22.56 7.70 11.46
N GLU A 133 -22.55 8.29 12.65
CA GLU A 133 -21.45 8.16 13.60
C GLU A 133 -21.33 6.75 14.20
N ARG A 134 -22.45 6.05 14.48
CA ARG A 134 -22.42 4.65 14.93
C ARG A 134 -21.94 3.68 13.87
N VAL A 135 -22.38 3.85 12.63
CA VAL A 135 -21.91 3.04 11.50
C VAL A 135 -20.43 3.33 11.25
N ARG A 136 -20.01 4.59 11.29
CA ARG A 136 -18.60 5.01 11.21
C ARG A 136 -17.76 4.33 12.29
N LEU A 137 -18.15 4.42 13.56
CA LEU A 137 -17.39 3.82 14.68
C LEU A 137 -17.33 2.29 14.62
N LYS A 138 -18.42 1.61 14.22
CA LYS A 138 -18.43 0.15 14.07
C LYS A 138 -17.60 -0.31 12.87
N SER A 139 -17.69 0.39 11.74
CA SER A 139 -16.88 0.14 10.55
C SER A 139 -15.40 0.39 10.83
N MET A 140 -15.05 1.50 11.49
CA MET A 140 -13.68 1.79 11.92
C MET A 140 -13.15 0.71 12.85
N SER A 141 -13.90 0.26 13.86
CA SER A 141 -13.46 -0.80 14.76
C SER A 141 -13.31 -2.16 14.06
N ALA A 142 -14.20 -2.49 13.11
CA ALA A 142 -14.12 -3.73 12.33
C ALA A 142 -12.96 -3.68 11.33
N MET A 143 -12.73 -2.54 10.67
CA MET A 143 -11.64 -2.33 9.74
C MET A 143 -10.30 -2.28 10.50
N GLU A 144 -10.24 -1.64 11.66
CA GLU A 144 -9.06 -1.63 12.54
C GLU A 144 -8.76 -3.04 13.06
N LYS A 145 -9.77 -3.84 13.45
CA LYS A 145 -9.58 -5.26 13.79
C LYS A 145 -9.13 -6.08 12.60
N LEU A 146 -9.73 -5.90 11.42
CA LEU A 146 -9.32 -6.54 10.19
C LEU A 146 -7.87 -6.17 9.86
N PHE A 147 -7.49 -4.89 9.93
CA PHE A 147 -6.14 -4.41 9.70
C PHE A 147 -5.14 -4.88 10.74
N THR A 148 -5.53 -4.93 12.00
CA THR A 148 -4.69 -5.46 13.08
C THR A 148 -4.46 -6.96 12.87
N ASN A 149 -5.46 -7.69 12.42
CA ASN A 149 -5.36 -9.11 12.08
C ASN A 149 -4.57 -9.33 10.76
N LEU A 150 -4.73 -8.45 9.77
CA LEU A 150 -4.00 -8.46 8.50
C LEU A 150 -2.52 -8.12 8.71
N ARG A 151 -2.22 -7.14 9.59
CA ARG A 151 -0.86 -6.77 10.01
C ARG A 151 -0.19 -7.93 10.74
N LYS A 152 -0.92 -8.60 11.64
CA LYS A 152 -0.44 -9.83 12.31
C LYS A 152 -0.16 -10.96 11.32
N GLY A 153 -0.97 -11.13 10.26
CA GLY A 153 -0.78 -12.15 9.24
C GLY A 153 0.45 -11.95 8.33
N ALA A 154 0.70 -10.71 7.89
CA ALA A 154 1.87 -10.39 7.04
C ALA A 154 3.20 -10.51 7.81
N GLN A 155 3.20 -10.15 9.09
CA GLN A 155 4.37 -10.30 9.98
C GLN A 155 4.68 -11.78 10.30
N LEU A 156 3.71 -12.68 10.12
CA LEU A 156 3.83 -14.11 10.47
C LEU A 156 4.64 -14.93 9.46
N LEU A 157 4.78 -14.48 8.20
CA LEU A 157 5.43 -15.26 7.14
C LEU A 157 6.90 -14.89 6.90
N LEU A 158 7.29 -13.62 7.07
CA LEU A 158 8.64 -13.11 6.77
C LEU A 158 9.26 -12.25 7.89
N GLY A 159 8.45 -11.76 8.85
CA GLY A 159 8.86 -10.77 9.84
C GLY A 159 9.26 -9.42 9.25
N GLU A 160 9.47 -8.41 10.11
CA GLU A 160 9.92 -7.07 9.68
C GLU A 160 11.25 -7.12 8.89
N SER A 161 12.08 -8.11 9.19
CA SER A 161 13.36 -8.30 8.51
C SER A 161 13.22 -8.82 7.09
N GLY A 162 12.24 -9.69 6.81
CA GLY A 162 12.02 -10.21 5.45
C GLY A 162 11.38 -9.19 4.51
N THR A 163 10.63 -8.23 5.06
CA THR A 163 10.04 -7.13 4.29
C THR A 163 11.03 -5.97 4.04
N TYR A 164 11.97 -5.72 4.95
CA TYR A 164 12.84 -4.54 4.91
C TYR A 164 14.33 -4.89 4.77
N TYR A 165 14.70 -5.46 3.63
CA TYR A 165 16.09 -5.73 3.24
C TYR A 165 16.95 -6.44 4.31
N GLY A 166 16.36 -7.23 5.20
CA GLY A 166 17.11 -7.84 6.31
C GLY A 166 18.24 -8.75 5.82
N VAL A 167 18.08 -9.37 4.65
CA VAL A 167 19.15 -10.09 3.95
C VAL A 167 20.35 -9.18 3.64
N ARG A 168 20.12 -7.94 3.21
CA ARG A 168 21.20 -6.94 2.98
C ARG A 168 21.88 -6.50 4.28
N PHE A 169 21.18 -6.56 5.40
CA PHE A 169 21.72 -6.24 6.73
C PHE A 169 22.29 -7.47 7.47
N GLY A 170 22.56 -8.55 6.75
CA GLY A 170 23.24 -9.73 7.29
C GLY A 170 22.34 -10.68 8.09
N LYS A 171 21.00 -10.49 8.04
CA LYS A 171 20.06 -11.43 8.66
C LYS A 171 19.84 -12.63 7.75
N ASN A 172 19.76 -13.82 8.34
CA ASN A 172 19.40 -15.03 7.62
C ASN A 172 17.87 -15.11 7.54
N ILE A 173 17.32 -15.04 6.33
CA ILE A 173 15.87 -15.03 6.09
C ILE A 173 15.53 -16.22 5.21
N PRO A 174 14.59 -17.09 5.63
CA PRO A 174 14.17 -18.21 4.80
C PRO A 174 13.44 -17.69 3.56
N TRP A 175 13.92 -18.07 2.38
CA TRP A 175 13.25 -17.77 1.12
C TRP A 175 11.95 -18.55 1.02
N VAL A 176 10.85 -17.85 0.73
CA VAL A 176 9.55 -18.46 0.49
C VAL A 176 9.44 -18.76 -1.01
N THR A 177 9.23 -20.03 -1.35
CA THR A 177 9.04 -20.48 -2.74
C THR A 177 7.56 -20.71 -3.09
N GLU A 178 6.68 -20.58 -2.11
CA GLU A 178 5.25 -20.68 -2.32
C GLU A 178 4.71 -19.48 -3.10
N PHE A 179 3.50 -19.63 -3.65
CA PHE A 179 2.82 -18.53 -4.31
C PHE A 179 2.67 -17.34 -3.34
N PRO A 180 3.00 -16.09 -3.76
CA PRO A 180 3.24 -15.64 -5.13
C PRO A 180 4.71 -15.69 -5.59
N PHE A 181 5.68 -15.87 -4.69
CA PHE A 181 7.12 -15.81 -4.99
C PHE A 181 7.60 -16.95 -5.90
N GLY A 182 6.93 -18.12 -5.88
CA GLY A 182 7.24 -19.22 -6.80
C GLY A 182 6.79 -19.01 -8.25
N VAL A 183 5.98 -17.98 -8.53
CA VAL A 183 5.38 -17.73 -9.85
C VAL A 183 5.75 -16.36 -10.39
N ILE A 184 5.90 -15.37 -9.51
CA ILE A 184 6.22 -13.98 -9.84
C ILE A 184 7.51 -13.64 -9.11
N SER A 185 8.52 -13.13 -9.84
CA SER A 185 9.83 -12.78 -9.24
C SER A 185 9.70 -11.71 -8.16
N ASP A 186 8.83 -10.73 -8.39
CA ASP A 186 8.73 -9.49 -7.59
C ASP A 186 7.27 -9.14 -7.26
N PRO A 187 6.55 -10.00 -6.51
CA PRO A 187 5.11 -9.88 -6.33
C PRO A 187 4.70 -8.58 -5.62
N GLN A 188 5.55 -8.03 -4.76
CA GLN A 188 5.37 -6.72 -4.12
C GLN A 188 5.34 -5.56 -5.12
N TYR A 189 6.23 -5.58 -6.11
CA TYR A 189 6.32 -4.55 -7.12
C TYR A 189 5.19 -4.69 -8.13
N VAL A 190 4.88 -5.91 -8.56
CA VAL A 190 3.75 -6.20 -9.45
C VAL A 190 2.42 -5.80 -8.80
N GLY A 191 2.23 -6.15 -7.53
CA GLY A 191 1.04 -5.80 -6.76
C GLY A 191 0.85 -4.29 -6.61
N SER A 192 1.94 -3.58 -6.30
CA SER A 192 1.96 -2.12 -6.20
C SER A 192 1.71 -1.43 -7.54
N ILE A 193 2.32 -1.90 -8.63
CA ILE A 193 2.09 -1.36 -9.99
C ILE A 193 0.63 -1.57 -10.39
N THR A 194 0.07 -2.76 -10.19
CA THR A 194 -1.33 -3.05 -10.53
C THR A 194 -2.29 -2.15 -9.75
N SER A 195 -2.00 -1.93 -8.46
CA SER A 195 -2.80 -1.03 -7.61
C SER A 195 -2.75 0.43 -8.09
N LEU A 196 -1.60 0.89 -8.58
CA LEU A 196 -1.46 2.22 -9.17
C LEU A 196 -2.21 2.34 -10.49
N LEU A 197 -2.16 1.31 -11.34
CA LEU A 197 -2.89 1.27 -12.61
C LEU A 197 -4.41 1.28 -12.38
N ALA A 198 -4.90 0.66 -11.31
CA ALA A 198 -6.30 0.79 -10.92
C ALA A 198 -6.71 2.26 -10.70
N CYS A 199 -5.79 3.08 -10.19
CA CYS A 199 -6.02 4.50 -9.87
C CYS A 199 -5.88 5.46 -11.07
N LEU A 200 -5.73 4.95 -12.31
CA LEU A 200 -5.59 5.77 -13.54
C LEU A 200 -6.71 6.79 -13.73
N HIS A 201 -7.91 6.49 -13.23
CA HIS A 201 -9.04 7.41 -13.30
C HIS A 201 -8.88 8.66 -12.43
N TRP A 202 -8.20 8.56 -11.29
CA TRP A 202 -8.05 9.65 -10.33
C TRP A 202 -6.71 10.35 -10.42
N VAL A 203 -5.67 9.63 -10.82
CA VAL A 203 -4.29 10.12 -10.77
C VAL A 203 -3.81 10.40 -12.20
N PRO A 204 -3.25 11.58 -12.48
CA PRO A 204 -2.70 11.86 -13.80
C PRO A 204 -1.59 10.86 -14.16
N LEU A 205 -1.67 10.33 -15.39
CA LEU A 205 -0.82 9.27 -15.89
C LEU A 205 0.69 9.52 -15.69
N LEU A 206 1.13 10.78 -15.80
CA LEU A 206 2.52 11.18 -15.59
C LEU A 206 3.09 10.70 -14.24
N TYR A 207 2.34 10.86 -13.15
CA TYR A 207 2.82 10.48 -11.81
C TYR A 207 2.80 8.97 -11.63
N ILE A 208 1.83 8.27 -12.23
CA ILE A 208 1.81 6.81 -12.26
C ILE A 208 3.03 6.28 -13.01
N ILE A 209 3.36 6.85 -14.18
CA ILE A 209 4.54 6.44 -14.95
C ILE A 209 5.82 6.62 -14.12
N PHE A 210 6.02 7.77 -13.48
CA PHE A 210 7.21 7.98 -12.64
C PHE A 210 7.32 6.97 -11.50
N TRP A 211 6.20 6.65 -10.85
CA TRP A 211 6.19 5.66 -9.77
C TRP A 211 6.50 4.25 -10.32
N VAL A 212 5.85 3.85 -11.41
CA VAL A 212 6.08 2.55 -12.06
C VAL A 212 7.53 2.42 -12.53
N LEU A 213 8.11 3.46 -13.13
CA LEU A 213 9.51 3.47 -13.53
C LEU A 213 10.45 3.29 -12.33
N GLY A 214 10.15 3.93 -11.20
CA GLY A 214 10.90 3.73 -9.96
C GLY A 214 10.83 2.28 -9.46
N TYR A 215 9.66 1.64 -9.53
CA TYR A 215 9.52 0.22 -9.19
C TYR A 215 10.30 -0.69 -10.14
N VAL A 216 10.17 -0.49 -11.46
CA VAL A 216 10.93 -1.25 -12.47
C VAL A 216 12.44 -1.05 -12.30
N PHE A 217 12.88 0.17 -11.96
CA PHE A 217 14.27 0.46 -11.64
C PHE A 217 14.74 -0.36 -10.43
N MET A 218 13.97 -0.35 -9.33
CA MET A 218 14.33 -1.13 -8.14
C MET A 218 14.33 -2.64 -8.41
N MET A 219 13.36 -3.17 -9.15
CA MET A 219 13.37 -4.59 -9.56
C MET A 219 14.67 -4.97 -10.28
N LYS A 220 15.16 -4.12 -11.21
CA LYS A 220 16.42 -4.35 -11.93
C LYS A 220 17.66 -4.25 -11.04
N VAL A 221 17.62 -3.37 -10.04
CA VAL A 221 18.70 -3.22 -9.05
C VAL A 221 18.73 -4.44 -8.12
N GLU A 222 17.56 -4.91 -7.70
CA GLU A 222 17.41 -6.04 -6.78
C GLU A 222 17.71 -7.38 -7.44
N SER A 223 17.39 -7.54 -8.74
CA SER A 223 17.69 -8.76 -9.50
C SER A 223 19.19 -9.06 -9.66
N LYS A 224 20.06 -8.10 -9.35
CA LYS A 224 21.53 -8.23 -9.46
C LYS A 224 22.20 -8.34 -8.09
N GLU A 225 21.52 -8.91 -7.09
CA GLU A 225 22.09 -9.05 -5.76
C GLU A 225 23.40 -9.87 -5.78
N ASP A 226 24.47 -9.27 -5.25
CA ASP A 226 25.68 -10.00 -4.87
C ASP A 226 25.70 -10.22 -3.35
N PRO A 227 25.63 -11.47 -2.87
CA PRO A 227 25.67 -11.80 -1.45
C PRO A 227 26.93 -11.31 -0.72
N SER A 228 28.05 -11.12 -1.43
CA SER A 228 29.32 -10.63 -0.83
C SER A 228 29.23 -9.17 -0.37
N THR A 229 28.26 -8.42 -0.90
CA THR A 229 28.07 -6.99 -0.61
C THR A 229 27.13 -6.72 0.57
N ARG A 230 26.66 -7.76 1.24
CA ARG A 230 25.78 -7.64 2.43
C ARG A 230 26.55 -7.04 3.61
N ALA A 231 25.87 -6.25 4.43
CA ALA A 231 26.47 -5.67 5.63
C ALA A 231 26.80 -6.75 6.67
N LYS A 232 27.87 -6.52 7.40
CA LYS A 232 28.25 -7.33 8.56
C LYS A 232 27.54 -6.78 9.80
N PRO A 233 26.97 -7.63 10.66
CA PRO A 233 26.40 -7.19 11.93
C PRO A 233 27.47 -6.44 12.75
N LEU A 234 27.08 -5.32 13.36
CA LEU A 234 27.93 -4.65 14.35
C LEU A 234 27.97 -5.55 15.60
N SER A 235 29.16 -6.09 15.91
CA SER A 235 29.44 -6.83 17.15
C SER A 235 29.33 -5.94 18.39
#